data_AF-A0A3S3PPV6-F1
#
_entry.id   AF-A0A3S3PPV6-F1
#
_cell.length_a   1.000
_cell.length_b   1.000
_cell.length_c   1.000
_cell.angle_alpha   90.00
_cell.angle_beta   90.00
_cell.angle_gamma   90.00
#
_symmetry.space_group_name_H-M   'P 1'
#
loop_
_entity.id
_entity.type
_entity.pdbx_description
1 polymer ?
#
loop_
_entity_poly.entity_id
_entity_poly.type
_entity_poly.pdbx_seq_one_letter_code
_entity_poly.pdbx_strand_id
1 'polypeptide(L)'
;MKKKPSLAATCCKSLFVKKILLLTALLFVGTLAQAQILAWQFALPEPTKGVEPSITATTTHEFLETSLLTRGKGVLPKQGNSRGFSGNFGVDENFNDAQKSESYFQFEIKPKKGHQVSLSSLKATLRRQEQSAHLYRWTYSLDGKNFIKIGEDVDITSTNNNGVAQAPIDLSTIRDLQNVNKPIILRLYAWGGLTNQGKAIAFGFGKSDAKGSNALVLEGTIVKK
;
A
#
# COMPACT_ATOMS: atom_id res chain seq x y z
N MET A 1 67.70 -2.27 44.48
CA MET A 1 66.38 -2.39 45.13
C MET A 1 65.33 -2.76 44.10
N LYS A 2 64.75 -3.97 44.21
CA LYS A 2 63.72 -4.50 43.30
C LYS A 2 62.34 -3.97 43.72
N LYS A 3 61.57 -3.35 42.80
CA LYS A 3 60.14 -3.10 42.98
C LYS A 3 59.34 -4.11 42.16
N LYS A 4 58.63 -5.02 42.85
CA LYS A 4 57.63 -5.92 42.25
C LYS A 4 56.41 -5.11 41.80
N PRO A 5 55.89 -5.30 40.58
CA PRO A 5 54.56 -4.80 40.24
C PRO A 5 53.50 -5.72 40.86
N SER A 6 52.48 -5.10 41.47
CA SER A 6 51.40 -5.80 42.17
C SER A 6 50.50 -6.56 41.19
N LEU A 7 50.15 -7.80 41.55
CA LEU A 7 49.35 -8.73 40.75
C LEU A 7 47.84 -8.38 40.67
N ALA A 8 47.42 -7.25 41.23
CA ALA A 8 45.99 -6.92 41.40
C ALA A 8 45.36 -6.21 40.18
N ALA A 9 46.16 -5.71 39.24
CA ALA A 9 45.63 -4.87 38.15
C ALA A 9 45.14 -5.64 36.91
N THR A 10 45.39 -6.95 36.82
CA THR A 10 45.14 -7.73 35.59
C THR A 10 43.79 -8.46 35.60
N CYS A 11 43.19 -8.71 36.77
CA CYS A 11 41.93 -9.44 36.86
C CYS A 11 40.70 -8.57 36.50
N CYS A 12 40.76 -7.26 36.75
CA CYS A 12 39.61 -6.36 36.56
C CYS A 12 39.35 -6.00 35.08
N LYS A 13 40.37 -6.10 34.20
CA LYS A 13 40.22 -5.81 32.75
C LYS A 13 39.52 -6.93 31.98
N SER A 14 39.58 -8.17 32.46
CA SER A 14 39.01 -9.36 31.82
C SER A 14 37.47 -9.41 31.89
N LEU A 15 36.88 -8.92 32.99
CA LEU A 15 35.42 -8.90 33.16
C LEU A 15 34.74 -7.73 32.41
N PHE A 16 35.45 -6.63 32.18
CA PHE A 16 34.88 -5.44 31.54
C PHE A 16 34.74 -5.61 30.02
N VAL A 17 35.71 -6.25 29.37
CA VAL A 17 35.69 -6.48 27.92
C VAL A 17 34.62 -7.51 27.51
N LYS A 18 34.37 -8.54 28.34
CA LYS A 18 33.31 -9.53 28.10
C LYS A 18 31.89 -8.98 28.27
N LYS A 19 31.68 -7.99 29.16
CA LYS A 19 30.38 -7.32 29.31
C LYS A 19 30.11 -6.30 28.20
N ILE A 20 31.15 -5.68 27.64
CA ILE A 20 31.01 -4.76 26.51
C ILE A 20 30.72 -5.53 25.20
N LEU A 21 31.27 -6.75 25.03
CA LEU A 21 30.95 -7.59 23.87
C LEU A 21 29.52 -8.19 23.92
N LEU A 22 28.95 -8.38 25.12
CA LEU A 22 27.57 -8.87 25.27
C LEU A 22 26.53 -7.75 25.11
N LEU A 23 26.90 -6.49 25.34
CA LEU A 23 25.99 -5.34 25.21
C LEU A 23 25.87 -4.81 23.77
N THR A 24 26.86 -5.07 22.90
CA THR A 24 26.80 -4.72 21.47
C THR A 24 26.09 -5.76 20.62
N ALA A 25 25.91 -7.00 21.11
CA ALA A 25 25.17 -8.05 20.42
C ALA A 25 23.63 -7.97 20.64
N LEU A 26 23.15 -7.14 21.58
CA LEU A 26 21.72 -7.06 21.93
C LEU A 26 20.98 -5.82 21.36
N LEU A 27 21.64 -5.01 20.54
CA LEU A 27 21.05 -3.80 19.93
C LEU A 27 20.77 -3.92 18.42
N PHE A 28 21.02 -5.09 17.82
CA PHE A 28 20.50 -5.45 16.50
C PHE A 28 19.17 -6.21 16.62
N VAL A 29 18.26 -5.75 17.48
CA VAL A 29 16.84 -5.90 17.15
C VAL A 29 16.62 -4.90 16.03
N GLY A 30 16.96 -5.33 14.79
CA GLY A 30 16.61 -4.57 13.61
C GLY A 30 15.13 -4.31 13.70
N THR A 31 14.75 -3.07 13.98
CA THR A 31 13.42 -2.60 13.64
C THR A 31 13.32 -2.88 12.15
N LEU A 32 12.58 -3.93 11.78
CA LEU A 32 12.15 -4.12 10.40
C LEU A 32 11.27 -2.90 10.12
N ALA A 33 11.91 -1.82 9.71
CA ALA A 33 11.25 -0.61 9.29
C ALA A 33 10.34 -1.05 8.14
N GLN A 34 9.03 -0.88 8.33
CA GLN A 34 8.03 -1.09 7.29
C GLN A 34 8.38 -0.11 6.18
N ALA A 35 9.04 -0.61 5.14
CA ALA A 35 9.52 0.23 4.06
C ALA A 35 8.38 0.42 3.06
N GLN A 36 8.21 1.65 2.57
CA GLN A 36 7.37 1.91 1.41
C GLN A 36 7.96 1.17 0.20
N ILE A 37 7.27 0.13 -0.26
CA ILE A 37 7.73 -0.69 -1.39
C ILE A 37 7.07 -0.30 -2.71
N LEU A 38 5.84 0.22 -2.65
CA LEU A 38 5.15 0.86 -3.77
C LEU A 38 4.41 2.09 -3.28
N ALA A 39 4.36 3.13 -4.10
CA ALA A 39 3.47 4.26 -3.85
C ALA A 39 3.08 4.98 -5.13
N TRP A 40 1.96 5.69 -5.05
CA TRP A 40 1.44 6.56 -6.09
C TRP A 40 1.15 7.94 -5.51
N GLN A 41 1.78 8.93 -6.13
CA GLN A 41 1.34 10.32 -6.09
C GLN A 41 0.92 10.75 -7.50
N PHE A 42 0.14 11.83 -7.55
CA PHE A 42 -0.55 12.26 -8.76
C PHE A 42 -0.29 13.74 -9.11
N ALA A 43 0.64 14.41 -8.42
CA ALA A 43 0.90 15.83 -8.59
C ALA A 43 2.17 16.13 -9.39
N LEU A 44 3.16 15.24 -9.36
CA LEU A 44 4.51 15.46 -9.89
C LEU A 44 4.92 14.32 -10.85
N PRO A 45 5.87 14.56 -11.77
CA PRO A 45 6.39 15.86 -12.17
C PRO A 45 5.31 16.74 -12.83
N GLU A 46 4.28 16.11 -13.40
CA GLU A 46 3.10 16.78 -13.94
C GLU A 46 1.84 16.25 -13.26
N PRO A 47 0.87 17.11 -12.95
CA PRO A 47 -0.35 16.68 -12.28
C PRO A 47 -1.21 15.84 -13.22
N THR A 48 -1.74 14.74 -12.69
CA THR A 48 -2.75 13.95 -13.40
C THR A 48 -4.02 14.76 -13.61
N LYS A 49 -4.77 14.39 -14.64
CA LYS A 49 -6.17 14.78 -14.88
C LYS A 49 -7.14 13.88 -14.12
N GLY A 50 -6.69 12.71 -13.67
CA GLY A 50 -7.46 11.73 -12.91
C GLY A 50 -8.27 10.76 -13.76
N VAL A 51 -8.08 10.77 -15.08
CA VAL A 51 -8.76 9.91 -16.07
C VAL A 51 -7.77 9.14 -16.96
N GLU A 52 -6.50 9.15 -16.61
CA GLU A 52 -5.46 8.40 -17.33
C GLU A 52 -5.84 6.92 -17.40
N PRO A 53 -5.53 6.20 -18.49
CA PRO A 53 -5.84 4.78 -18.59
C PRO A 53 -5.12 3.96 -17.50
N SER A 54 -3.89 4.36 -17.15
CA SER A 54 -3.09 3.79 -16.08
C SER A 54 -2.15 4.85 -15.49
N ILE A 55 -1.66 4.61 -14.27
CA ILE A 55 -0.60 5.41 -13.64
C ILE A 55 0.49 4.47 -13.13
N THR A 56 1.73 4.72 -13.53
CA THR A 56 2.91 4.02 -13.01
C THR A 56 3.18 4.41 -11.56
N ALA A 57 3.55 3.44 -10.73
CA ALA A 57 3.98 3.70 -9.36
C ALA A 57 5.16 4.69 -9.33
N THR A 58 5.00 5.77 -8.57
CA THR A 58 6.01 6.83 -8.41
C THR A 58 7.12 6.41 -7.45
N THR A 59 6.87 5.39 -6.64
CA THR A 59 7.90 4.66 -5.89
C THR A 59 7.77 3.19 -6.23
N THR A 60 8.87 2.58 -6.62
CA THR A 60 8.98 1.13 -6.80
C THR A 60 10.29 0.66 -6.18
N HIS A 61 10.21 -0.27 -5.22
CA HIS A 61 11.39 -0.89 -4.65
C HIS A 61 12.21 -1.59 -5.74
N GLU A 62 13.55 -1.51 -5.68
CA GLU A 62 14.45 -2.00 -6.74
C GLU A 62 14.30 -3.49 -7.09
N PHE A 63 13.76 -4.29 -6.17
CA PHE A 63 13.52 -5.73 -6.31
C PHE A 63 12.08 -6.08 -6.71
N LEU A 64 11.26 -5.11 -7.07
CA LEU A 64 9.97 -5.31 -7.72
C LEU A 64 10.06 -4.91 -9.20
N GLU A 65 9.25 -5.57 -10.02
CA GLU A 65 8.90 -5.04 -11.33
C GLU A 65 8.02 -3.79 -11.18
N THR A 66 8.01 -2.94 -12.20
CA THR A 66 7.16 -1.75 -12.25
C THR A 66 5.68 -2.11 -12.07
N SER A 67 4.99 -1.39 -11.18
CA SER A 67 3.55 -1.57 -10.93
C SER A 67 2.73 -0.48 -11.62
N LEU A 68 1.58 -0.86 -12.18
CA LEU A 68 0.61 0.05 -12.79
C LEU A 68 -0.69 0.03 -11.98
N LEU A 69 -1.20 1.21 -11.65
CA LEU A 69 -2.54 1.40 -11.13
C LEU A 69 -3.52 1.55 -12.30
N THR A 70 -4.54 0.71 -12.36
CA THR A 70 -5.55 0.73 -13.41
C THR A 70 -6.97 0.64 -12.85
N ARG A 71 -7.95 0.91 -13.71
CA ARG A 71 -9.37 0.64 -13.47
C ARG A 71 -9.75 -0.73 -14.01
N GLY A 72 -10.73 -1.36 -13.39
CA GLY A 72 -11.50 -2.46 -13.98
C GLY A 72 -12.48 -1.94 -15.04
N LYS A 73 -13.03 -2.84 -15.85
CA LYS A 73 -13.87 -2.46 -17.01
C LYS A 73 -15.17 -1.76 -16.60
N GLY A 74 -15.66 -1.97 -15.38
CA GLY A 74 -16.85 -1.32 -14.84
C GLY A 74 -16.66 0.15 -14.48
N VAL A 75 -15.41 0.65 -14.45
CA VAL A 75 -15.11 2.01 -14.02
C VAL A 75 -14.71 2.88 -15.21
N LEU A 76 -15.57 3.81 -15.59
CA LEU A 76 -15.33 4.69 -16.74
C LEU A 76 -14.39 5.84 -16.35
N PRO A 77 -13.35 6.13 -17.15
CA PRO A 77 -12.42 7.24 -16.88
C PRO A 77 -13.04 8.60 -17.26
N LYS A 78 -14.05 9.02 -16.50
CA LYS A 78 -14.76 10.30 -16.64
C LYS A 78 -14.77 11.03 -15.30
N GLN A 79 -15.04 12.35 -15.35
CA GLN A 79 -15.11 13.23 -14.17
C GLN A 79 -13.86 13.13 -13.28
N GLY A 80 -12.69 13.17 -13.93
CA GLY A 80 -11.40 13.11 -13.25
C GLY A 80 -11.21 14.22 -12.23
N ASN A 81 -10.40 13.90 -11.22
CA ASN A 81 -9.90 14.86 -10.27
C ASN A 81 -8.43 15.19 -10.58
N SER A 82 -8.13 16.47 -10.84
CA SER A 82 -6.72 16.88 -10.98
C SER A 82 -5.93 16.51 -9.72
N ARG A 83 -4.73 15.96 -9.93
CA ARG A 83 -3.88 15.37 -8.89
C ARG A 83 -4.48 14.17 -8.18
N GLY A 84 -5.38 13.44 -8.82
CA GLY A 84 -5.94 12.21 -8.28
C GLY A 84 -6.06 11.12 -9.34
N PHE A 85 -6.82 10.07 -9.04
CA PHE A 85 -7.15 9.01 -9.99
C PHE A 85 -8.53 8.45 -9.68
N SER A 86 -9.54 8.81 -10.49
CA SER A 86 -10.94 8.48 -10.24
C SER A 86 -11.66 7.99 -11.49
N GLY A 87 -12.88 7.51 -11.31
CA GLY A 87 -13.76 7.23 -12.44
C GLY A 87 -15.20 7.07 -11.99
N ASN A 88 -16.09 6.99 -12.96
CA ASN A 88 -17.51 6.80 -12.72
C ASN A 88 -17.76 5.30 -12.50
N PHE A 89 -18.35 4.98 -11.35
CA PHE A 89 -18.80 3.63 -11.03
C PHE A 89 -20.24 3.42 -11.49
N GLY A 90 -20.61 2.16 -11.73
CA GLY A 90 -21.99 1.76 -11.93
C GLY A 90 -22.82 1.80 -10.63
N VAL A 91 -24.07 1.34 -10.73
CA VAL A 91 -24.96 1.13 -9.59
C VAL A 91 -24.87 -0.35 -9.20
N ASP A 92 -23.79 -0.69 -8.50
CA ASP A 92 -23.64 -2.01 -7.87
C ASP A 92 -24.23 -1.96 -6.46
N GLU A 93 -25.11 -2.89 -6.09
CA GLU A 93 -25.77 -2.90 -4.78
C GLU A 93 -24.86 -3.43 -3.67
N ASN A 94 -23.97 -4.36 -4.01
CA ASN A 94 -23.13 -5.08 -3.07
C ASN A 94 -21.80 -5.50 -3.73
N PHE A 95 -20.89 -6.05 -2.92
CA PHE A 95 -19.59 -6.54 -3.39
C PHE A 95 -19.69 -7.54 -4.57
N ASN A 96 -20.66 -8.45 -4.55
CA ASN A 96 -20.76 -9.49 -5.59
C ASN A 96 -21.12 -8.87 -6.95
N ASP A 97 -21.95 -7.84 -6.96
CA ASP A 97 -22.31 -7.13 -8.19
C ASP A 97 -21.13 -6.30 -8.69
N ALA A 98 -20.41 -5.60 -7.80
CA ALA A 98 -19.15 -4.93 -8.14
C ALA A 98 -18.08 -5.89 -8.69
N GLN A 99 -18.07 -7.14 -8.22
CA GLN A 99 -17.19 -8.17 -8.78
C GLN A 99 -17.59 -8.56 -10.21
N LYS A 100 -18.89 -8.78 -10.46
CA LYS A 100 -19.41 -9.12 -11.79
C LYS A 100 -19.22 -8.00 -12.80
N SER A 101 -19.44 -6.75 -12.38
CA SER A 101 -19.30 -5.56 -13.24
C SER A 101 -17.85 -5.12 -13.43
N GLU A 102 -16.90 -5.73 -12.74
CA GLU A 102 -15.49 -5.33 -12.72
C GLU A 102 -15.29 -3.88 -12.23
N SER A 103 -16.07 -3.46 -11.23
CA SER A 103 -16.02 -2.15 -10.58
C SER A 103 -14.91 -2.09 -9.53
N TYR A 104 -13.66 -1.95 -9.98
CA TYR A 104 -12.50 -1.86 -9.09
C TYR A 104 -11.39 -0.94 -9.61
N PHE A 105 -10.48 -0.60 -8.71
CA PHE A 105 -9.10 -0.23 -9.06
C PHE A 105 -8.16 -1.40 -8.75
N GLN A 106 -7.07 -1.56 -9.50
CA GLN A 106 -6.11 -2.62 -9.25
C GLN A 106 -4.67 -2.22 -9.49
N PHE A 107 -3.74 -2.92 -8.83
CA PHE A 107 -2.32 -2.91 -9.13
C PHE A 107 -1.69 -4.26 -8.77
N GLU A 108 -0.51 -4.53 -9.33
CA GLU A 108 0.21 -5.80 -9.14
C GLU A 108 1.53 -5.57 -8.41
N ILE A 109 1.87 -6.47 -7.49
CA ILE A 109 3.16 -6.57 -6.83
C ILE A 109 3.85 -7.79 -7.38
N LYS A 110 4.95 -7.58 -8.12
CA LYS A 110 5.69 -8.66 -8.77
C LYS A 110 7.15 -8.65 -8.32
N PRO A 111 7.53 -9.52 -7.38
CA PRO A 111 8.94 -9.69 -7.00
C PRO A 111 9.77 -10.09 -8.22
N LYS A 112 10.94 -9.46 -8.38
CA LYS A 112 11.94 -9.89 -9.37
C LYS A 112 12.42 -11.30 -9.04
N LYS A 113 12.94 -12.01 -10.05
CA LYS A 113 13.48 -13.37 -9.88
C LYS A 113 14.47 -13.42 -8.71
N GLY A 114 14.34 -14.43 -7.86
CA GLY A 114 15.20 -14.63 -6.68
C GLY A 114 14.83 -13.78 -5.46
N HIS A 115 13.70 -13.07 -5.47
CA HIS A 115 13.22 -12.29 -4.34
C HIS A 115 11.83 -12.74 -3.90
N GLN A 116 11.49 -12.42 -2.65
CA GLN A 116 10.16 -12.62 -2.07
C GLN A 116 9.74 -11.39 -1.27
N VAL A 117 8.44 -11.13 -1.23
CA VAL A 117 7.84 -9.97 -0.55
C VAL A 117 6.98 -10.42 0.63
N SER A 118 7.01 -9.64 1.70
CA SER A 118 6.12 -9.72 2.85
C SER A 118 5.42 -8.38 3.01
N LEU A 119 4.09 -8.36 2.86
CA LEU A 119 3.31 -7.13 2.93
C LEU A 119 2.96 -6.79 4.38
N SER A 120 3.08 -5.51 4.76
CA SER A 120 2.81 -5.07 6.14
C SER A 120 1.63 -4.11 6.25
N SER A 121 1.53 -3.09 5.39
CA SER A 121 0.46 -2.10 5.48
C SER A 121 0.03 -1.57 4.12
N LEU A 122 -1.27 -1.32 3.96
CA LEU A 122 -1.85 -0.64 2.82
C LEU A 122 -2.57 0.62 3.29
N LYS A 123 -2.19 1.77 2.71
CA LYS A 123 -2.72 3.09 3.06
C LYS A 123 -3.28 3.75 1.81
N ALA A 124 -4.47 4.33 1.92
CA ALA A 124 -5.11 5.03 0.82
C ALA A 124 -5.80 6.30 1.29
N THR A 125 -5.71 7.36 0.49
CA THR A 125 -6.57 8.53 0.57
C THR A 125 -7.62 8.39 -0.52
N LEU A 126 -8.88 8.28 -0.13
CA LEU A 126 -9.98 8.02 -1.05
C LEU A 126 -10.92 9.22 -1.12
N ARG A 127 -11.49 9.44 -2.30
CA ARG A 127 -12.44 10.51 -2.60
C ARG A 127 -13.66 9.91 -3.25
N ARG A 128 -14.82 10.44 -2.89
CA ARG A 128 -16.09 10.19 -3.56
C ARG A 128 -16.82 11.49 -3.90
N GLN A 129 -17.78 11.41 -4.80
CA GLN A 129 -18.80 12.43 -5.03
C GLN A 129 -20.13 11.94 -4.45
N GLU A 130 -21.07 12.86 -4.26
CA GLU A 130 -22.31 12.62 -3.50
C GLU A 130 -23.15 11.42 -3.97
N GLN A 131 -23.18 11.13 -5.27
CA GLN A 131 -23.98 10.05 -5.85
C GLN A 131 -23.15 8.82 -6.25
N SER A 132 -21.83 8.85 -6.07
CA SER A 132 -20.95 7.73 -6.42
C SER A 132 -21.00 6.62 -5.38
N ALA A 133 -20.32 5.51 -5.69
CA ALA A 133 -19.96 4.49 -4.71
C ALA A 133 -19.47 5.13 -3.39
N HIS A 134 -19.87 4.52 -2.28
CA HIS A 134 -19.54 4.97 -0.92
C HIS A 134 -19.08 3.81 -0.03
N LEU A 135 -19.43 2.57 -0.39
CA LEU A 135 -18.90 1.36 0.23
C LEU A 135 -17.71 0.85 -0.57
N TYR A 136 -16.69 0.33 0.12
CA TYR A 136 -15.56 -0.32 -0.52
C TYR A 136 -14.98 -1.47 0.30
N ARG A 137 -14.23 -2.35 -0.38
CA ARG A 137 -13.40 -3.38 0.25
C ARG A 137 -12.19 -3.71 -0.61
N TRP A 138 -11.06 -3.96 0.05
CA TRP A 138 -9.88 -4.47 -0.61
C TRP A 138 -9.92 -5.98 -0.75
N THR A 139 -9.31 -6.50 -1.81
CA THR A 139 -9.10 -7.93 -2.02
C THR A 139 -7.69 -8.18 -2.53
N TYR A 140 -7.21 -9.41 -2.33
CA TYR A 140 -5.97 -9.89 -2.94
C TYR A 140 -6.18 -11.15 -3.77
N SER A 141 -5.31 -11.38 -4.75
CA SER A 141 -5.21 -12.63 -5.49
C SER A 141 -3.76 -13.04 -5.70
N LEU A 142 -3.50 -14.34 -5.58
CA LEU A 142 -2.20 -14.97 -5.83
C LEU A 142 -2.18 -15.85 -7.09
N ASP A 143 -3.29 -15.90 -7.82
CA ASP A 143 -3.47 -16.68 -9.04
C ASP A 143 -4.10 -15.87 -10.19
N GLY A 144 -4.46 -14.61 -9.92
CA GLY A 144 -5.08 -13.69 -10.87
C GLY A 144 -6.54 -13.98 -11.17
N LYS A 145 -7.16 -14.97 -10.50
CA LYS A 145 -8.53 -15.43 -10.76
C LYS A 145 -9.41 -15.36 -9.52
N ASN A 146 -8.92 -15.88 -8.40
CA ASN A 146 -9.62 -15.92 -7.14
C ASN A 146 -9.19 -14.73 -6.28
N PHE A 147 -10.16 -13.91 -5.87
CA PHE A 147 -9.93 -12.71 -5.07
C PHE A 147 -10.50 -12.89 -3.66
N ILE A 148 -9.63 -12.83 -2.66
CA ILE A 148 -9.96 -13.00 -1.24
C ILE A 148 -10.13 -11.62 -0.60
N LYS A 149 -11.24 -11.43 0.13
CA LYS A 149 -11.57 -10.18 0.84
C LYS A 149 -10.59 -9.91 1.98
N ILE A 150 -10.22 -8.64 2.16
CA ILE A 150 -9.39 -8.14 3.25
C ILE A 150 -10.24 -7.25 4.16
N GLY A 151 -10.28 -7.57 5.45
CA GLY A 151 -10.99 -6.77 6.46
C GLY A 151 -12.50 -6.71 6.21
N GLU A 152 -13.14 -5.69 6.79
CA GLU A 152 -14.57 -5.40 6.65
C GLU A 152 -14.90 -4.41 5.53
N ASP A 153 -16.18 -4.34 5.16
CA ASP A 153 -16.67 -3.28 4.26
C ASP A 153 -16.55 -1.93 4.97
N VAL A 154 -16.10 -0.91 4.25
CA VAL A 154 -15.92 0.44 4.79
C VAL A 154 -16.81 1.42 4.06
N ASP A 155 -17.53 2.25 4.82
CA ASP A 155 -18.32 3.36 4.33
C ASP A 155 -17.52 4.68 4.37
N ILE A 156 -17.42 5.35 3.24
CA ILE A 156 -16.90 6.70 3.12
C ILE A 156 -18.08 7.66 3.08
N THR A 157 -18.34 8.33 4.20
CA THR A 157 -19.40 9.34 4.29
C THR A 157 -18.93 10.72 3.76
N SER A 158 -17.64 11.00 3.82
CA SER A 158 -17.06 12.29 3.40
C SER A 158 -17.09 12.49 1.89
N THR A 159 -17.53 13.67 1.45
CA THR A 159 -17.49 14.13 0.05
C THR A 159 -16.36 15.14 -0.20
N ASN A 160 -15.36 15.21 0.70
CA ASN A 160 -14.24 16.14 0.56
C ASN A 160 -13.54 16.00 -0.80
N ASN A 161 -13.39 17.11 -1.51
CA ASN A 161 -12.79 17.18 -2.84
C ASN A 161 -11.31 16.74 -2.88
N ASN A 162 -10.58 16.78 -1.77
CA ASN A 162 -9.22 16.25 -1.71
C ASN A 162 -9.17 14.76 -1.32
N GLY A 163 -10.31 14.18 -0.95
CA GLY A 163 -10.38 12.86 -0.34
C GLY A 163 -10.04 12.91 1.16
N VAL A 164 -10.18 11.75 1.80
CA VAL A 164 -9.86 11.54 3.20
C VAL A 164 -9.00 10.29 3.34
N ALA A 165 -8.00 10.35 4.23
CA ALA A 165 -7.18 9.21 4.56
C ALA A 165 -8.05 8.14 5.23
N GLN A 166 -7.94 6.91 4.75
CA GLN A 166 -8.60 5.75 5.34
C GLN A 166 -7.71 5.16 6.44
N ALA A 167 -8.34 4.39 7.35
CA ALA A 167 -7.58 3.60 8.31
C ALA A 167 -6.60 2.67 7.55
N PRO A 168 -5.31 2.63 7.94
CA PRO A 168 -4.35 1.68 7.37
C PRO A 168 -4.82 0.25 7.56
N ILE A 169 -4.70 -0.57 6.52
CA ILE A 169 -4.97 -2.00 6.60
C ILE A 169 -3.69 -2.71 7.00
N ASP A 170 -3.75 -3.51 8.06
CA ASP A 170 -2.66 -4.40 8.46
C ASP A 170 -2.70 -5.68 7.61
N LEU A 171 -1.66 -5.86 6.80
CA LEU A 171 -1.48 -7.03 5.94
C LEU A 171 -0.53 -8.06 6.56
N SER A 172 0.19 -7.70 7.63
CA SER A 172 1.20 -8.57 8.27
C SER A 172 0.59 -9.82 8.89
N THR A 173 -0.69 -9.76 9.26
CA THR A 173 -1.45 -10.87 9.83
C THR A 173 -1.97 -11.85 8.77
N ILE A 174 -1.95 -11.47 7.49
CA ILE A 174 -2.43 -12.31 6.38
C ILE A 174 -1.28 -13.20 5.92
N ARG A 175 -1.28 -14.46 6.40
CA ARG A 175 -0.21 -15.44 6.14
C ARG A 175 0.11 -15.63 4.66
N ASP A 176 -0.90 -15.60 3.79
CA ASP A 176 -0.76 -15.75 2.35
C ASP A 176 0.03 -14.61 1.68
N LEU A 177 0.14 -13.46 2.34
CA LEU A 177 0.84 -12.27 1.85
C LEU A 177 2.27 -12.13 2.42
N GLN A 178 2.76 -13.18 3.09
CA GLN A 178 4.10 -13.23 3.67
C GLN A 178 5.01 -14.17 2.86
N ASN A 179 6.25 -13.73 2.61
CA ASN A 179 7.27 -14.48 1.87
C ASN A 179 6.83 -14.94 0.47
N VAL A 180 6.07 -14.11 -0.24
CA VAL A 180 5.50 -14.44 -1.56
C VAL A 180 6.52 -14.16 -2.66
N ASN A 181 6.78 -15.13 -3.51
CA ASN A 181 7.75 -15.04 -4.61
C ASN A 181 7.09 -15.07 -6.02
N LYS A 182 5.79 -14.80 -6.07
CA LYS A 182 4.96 -14.75 -7.28
C LYS A 182 4.13 -13.46 -7.29
N PRO A 183 3.50 -13.08 -8.42
CA PRO A 183 2.60 -11.95 -8.46
C PRO A 183 1.51 -11.97 -7.38
N ILE A 184 1.27 -10.81 -6.79
CA ILE A 184 0.12 -10.51 -5.93
C ILE A 184 -0.67 -9.41 -6.63
N ILE A 185 -1.97 -9.57 -6.80
CA ILE A 185 -2.85 -8.51 -7.30
C ILE A 185 -3.67 -7.99 -6.14
N LEU A 186 -3.67 -6.68 -5.93
CA LEU A 186 -4.59 -6.02 -5.01
C LEU A 186 -5.67 -5.29 -5.79
N ARG A 187 -6.92 -5.45 -5.37
CA ARG A 187 -8.08 -4.73 -5.93
C ARG A 187 -8.84 -3.97 -4.85
N LEU A 188 -9.24 -2.75 -5.17
CA LEU A 188 -10.20 -1.96 -4.41
C LEU A 188 -11.53 -2.03 -5.13
N TYR A 189 -12.45 -2.85 -4.66
CA TYR A 189 -13.83 -2.87 -5.13
C TYR A 189 -14.63 -1.79 -4.41
N ALA A 190 -15.52 -1.11 -5.13
CA ALA A 190 -16.42 -0.11 -4.54
C ALA A 190 -17.83 -0.20 -5.14
N TRP A 191 -18.85 0.09 -4.33
CA TRP A 191 -20.27 -0.04 -4.69
C TRP A 191 -21.15 0.91 -3.86
N GLY A 192 -22.47 0.77 -4.00
CA GLY A 192 -23.46 1.63 -3.34
C GLY A 192 -23.69 2.95 -4.07
N GLY A 193 -23.34 3.06 -5.35
CA GLY A 193 -23.67 4.24 -6.14
C GLY A 193 -25.19 4.44 -6.22
N LEU A 194 -25.65 5.70 -6.16
CA LEU A 194 -27.09 6.01 -6.20
C LEU A 194 -27.61 6.11 -7.64
N THR A 195 -26.73 6.48 -8.58
CA THR A 195 -27.03 6.60 -10.01
C THR A 195 -25.76 6.48 -10.83
N ASN A 196 -25.88 6.07 -12.09
CA ASN A 196 -24.81 6.10 -13.08
C ASN A 196 -24.96 7.26 -14.08
N GLN A 197 -25.86 8.20 -13.80
CA GLN A 197 -26.13 9.39 -14.61
C GLN A 197 -25.70 10.67 -13.88
N GLY A 198 -25.40 11.74 -14.62
CA GLY A 198 -25.07 13.05 -14.05
C GLY A 198 -23.57 13.30 -13.83
N LYS A 199 -23.26 14.30 -12.98
CA LYS A 199 -21.92 14.88 -12.81
C LYS A 199 -21.22 14.59 -11.47
N ALA A 200 -21.91 13.94 -10.54
CA ALA A 200 -21.47 13.73 -9.16
C ALA A 200 -21.30 12.25 -8.80
N ILE A 201 -20.75 11.46 -9.72
CA ILE A 201 -20.71 9.98 -9.64
C ILE A 201 -19.29 9.39 -9.67
N ALA A 202 -18.26 10.22 -9.52
CA ALA A 202 -16.87 9.76 -9.48
C ALA A 202 -16.44 9.27 -8.08
N PHE A 203 -15.75 8.12 -8.07
CA PHE A 203 -15.06 7.56 -6.91
C PHE A 203 -13.61 7.23 -7.28
N GLY A 204 -12.68 7.29 -6.32
CA GLY A 204 -11.31 6.82 -6.51
C GLY A 204 -10.33 7.41 -5.50
N PHE A 205 -9.08 7.57 -5.92
CA PHE A 205 -8.03 8.12 -5.07
C PHE A 205 -8.10 9.64 -5.00
N GLY A 206 -7.90 10.16 -3.78
CA GLY A 206 -7.88 11.57 -3.45
C GLY A 206 -6.71 12.32 -4.08
N LYS A 207 -6.62 13.61 -3.74
CA LYS A 207 -5.64 14.49 -4.34
C LYS A 207 -4.30 14.42 -3.62
N SER A 208 -3.23 14.19 -4.37
CA SER A 208 -1.88 14.56 -3.93
C SER A 208 -1.80 16.07 -3.74
N ASP A 209 -1.05 16.49 -2.73
CA ASP A 209 -0.73 17.89 -2.52
C ASP A 209 0.26 18.40 -3.59
N ALA A 210 0.53 19.70 -3.59
CA ALA A 210 1.45 20.30 -4.56
C ALA A 210 2.91 19.82 -4.42
N LYS A 211 3.25 19.13 -3.33
CA LYS A 211 4.58 18.56 -3.08
C LYS A 211 4.66 17.07 -3.42
N GLY A 212 3.58 16.48 -3.94
CA GLY A 212 3.55 15.08 -4.33
C GLY A 212 3.29 14.11 -3.17
N SER A 213 2.43 14.47 -2.21
CA SER A 213 2.01 13.51 -1.18
C SER A 213 1.39 12.24 -1.80
N ASN A 214 1.75 11.08 -1.26
CA ASN A 214 1.23 9.81 -1.74
C ASN A 214 -0.24 9.64 -1.36
N ALA A 215 -1.06 9.26 -2.34
CA ALA A 215 -2.47 8.94 -2.14
C ALA A 215 -2.71 7.43 -1.99
N LEU A 216 -1.76 6.60 -2.43
CA LEU A 216 -1.75 5.16 -2.23
C LEU A 216 -0.32 4.72 -1.87
N VAL A 217 -0.18 3.96 -0.78
CA VAL A 217 1.10 3.46 -0.28
C VAL A 217 0.94 2.00 0.12
N LEU A 218 1.86 1.16 -0.35
CA LEU A 218 2.03 -0.20 0.13
C LEU A 218 3.39 -0.31 0.82
N GLU A 219 3.36 -0.84 2.04
CA GLU A 219 4.53 -1.10 2.87
C GLU A 219 4.78 -2.60 2.99
N GLY A 220 6.05 -2.95 3.16
CA GLY A 220 6.48 -4.32 3.37
C GLY A 220 7.98 -4.45 3.41
N THR A 221 8.44 -5.69 3.29
CA THR A 221 9.86 -6.03 3.19
C THR A 221 10.09 -6.94 1.99
N ILE A 222 11.21 -6.76 1.31
CA ILE A 222 11.63 -7.64 0.21
C ILE A 222 12.99 -8.21 0.56
N VAL A 223 13.09 -9.54 0.52
CA VAL A 223 14.33 -10.26 0.82
C VAL A 223 14.70 -11.16 -0.34
N LYS A 224 15.99 -11.47 -0.45
CA LYS A 224 16.48 -12.50 -1.37
C LYS A 224 16.03 -13.87 -0.88
N LYS A 225 15.54 -14.70 -1.80
CA LYS A 225 15.16 -16.10 -1.55
C LYS A 225 16.39 -17.00 -1.46
#